data_AF-A0A7S0IX15-F1
#
_entry.id   AF-A0A7S0IX15-F1
#
_cell.length_a   1.000
_cell.length_b   1.000
_cell.length_c   1.000
_cell.angle_alpha   90.00
_cell.angle_beta   90.00
_cell.angle_gamma   90.00
#
_symmetry.space_group_name_H-M   'P 1'
#
loop_
_entity.id
_entity.type
_entity.pdbx_description
1 polymer ?
#
loop_
_entity_poly.entity_id
_entity_poly.type
_entity_poly.pdbx_seq_one_letter_code
_entity_poly.pdbx_strand_id
1 'polypeptide(L)'
;ERLELASRAWREYYYGARNELNPHSIVLSADEMEIYSIGDAPQAPRSALPIGLAVDVEALAATKLPAAASAALTGHLLALVHAAAASCDELIAAPVAAVLFVARVDVERQQLTLLSPAPPPLPSNIFLSGALGWSE
;
A
#
# COMPACT_ATOMS: atom_id res chain seq x y z
N GLU A 1 -22.78 7.72 -0.37
CA GLU A 1 -23.08 6.34 -0.80
C GLU A 1 -21.85 5.43 -1.00
N ARG A 2 -21.08 5.46 -2.10
CA ARG A 2 -19.97 4.48 -2.32
C ARG A 2 -18.89 4.48 -1.23
N LEU A 3 -18.52 5.65 -0.70
CA LEU A 3 -17.51 5.79 0.37
C LEU A 3 -18.01 5.24 1.72
N GLU A 4 -19.30 5.39 2.01
CA GLU A 4 -19.91 4.88 3.24
C GLU A 4 -20.02 3.36 3.22
N LEU A 5 -20.38 2.79 2.06
CA LEU A 5 -20.39 1.34 1.86
C LEU A 5 -18.98 0.75 1.98
N ALA A 6 -17.97 1.43 1.42
CA ALA A 6 -16.57 1.02 1.57
C ALA A 6 -16.12 1.07 3.03
N SER A 7 -16.45 2.14 3.76
CA SER A 7 -16.10 2.28 5.18
C SER A 7 -16.72 1.18 6.04
N ARG A 8 -17.98 0.83 5.75
CA ARG A 8 -18.65 -0.31 6.40
C ARG A 8 -17.95 -1.63 6.08
N ALA A 9 -17.59 -1.88 4.83
CA ALA A 9 -16.89 -3.10 4.43
C ALA A 9 -15.53 -3.24 5.12
N TRP A 10 -14.76 -2.15 5.22
CA TRP A 10 -13.48 -2.16 5.95
C TRP A 10 -13.68 -2.39 7.44
N ARG A 11 -14.70 -1.79 8.05
CA ARG A 11 -15.02 -2.06 9.45
C ARG A 11 -15.40 -3.52 9.68
N GLU A 12 -16.22 -4.10 8.82
CA GLU A 12 -16.59 -5.52 8.86
C GLU A 12 -15.37 -6.43 8.61
N TYR A 13 -14.39 -6.00 7.80
CA TYR A 13 -13.13 -6.74 7.60
C TYR A 13 -12.28 -6.84 8.87
N TYR A 14 -12.11 -5.73 9.62
CA TYR A 14 -11.27 -5.72 10.82
C TYR A 14 -11.99 -6.20 12.09
N TYR A 15 -13.26 -5.83 12.26
CA TYR A 15 -14.02 -6.08 13.48
C TYR A 15 -15.06 -7.21 13.31
N GLY A 16 -15.32 -7.68 12.09
CA GLY A 16 -16.39 -8.63 11.81
C GLY A 16 -17.77 -7.97 11.75
N ALA A 17 -18.77 -8.68 11.22
CA ALA A 17 -20.13 -8.16 11.05
C ALA A 17 -20.83 -7.79 12.38
N ARG A 18 -20.36 -8.36 13.50
CA ARG A 18 -20.93 -8.18 14.84
C ARG A 18 -19.92 -7.66 15.87
N ASN A 19 -18.78 -7.10 15.44
CA ASN A 19 -17.67 -6.73 16.33
C ASN A 19 -17.12 -7.92 17.15
N GLU A 20 -17.02 -9.08 16.50
CA GLU A 20 -16.53 -10.33 17.10
C GLU A 20 -15.02 -10.55 16.89
N LEU A 21 -14.43 -9.83 15.92
CA LEU A 21 -13.00 -9.84 15.66
C LEU A 21 -12.32 -8.68 16.39
N ASN A 22 -11.08 -8.91 16.82
CA ASN A 22 -10.27 -7.93 17.52
C ASN A 22 -9.02 -7.66 16.68
N PRO A 23 -8.95 -6.53 15.95
CA PRO A 23 -7.77 -6.22 15.18
C PRO A 23 -6.59 -5.85 16.09
N HIS A 24 -5.39 -6.03 15.57
CA HIS A 24 -4.14 -5.81 16.28
C HIS A 24 -3.46 -4.54 15.79
N SER A 25 -3.00 -3.69 16.72
CA SER A 25 -2.14 -2.56 16.40
C SER A 25 -0.68 -3.01 16.39
N ILE A 26 0.01 -2.83 15.26
CA ILE A 26 1.39 -3.25 15.02
C ILE A 26 2.21 -2.01 14.70
N VAL A 27 3.40 -1.89 15.28
CA VAL A 27 4.35 -0.81 14.96
C VAL A 27 5.52 -1.42 14.19
N LEU A 28 5.81 -0.87 13.00
CA LEU A 28 6.90 -1.30 12.13
C LEU A 28 7.81 -0.13 11.78
N SER A 29 9.11 -0.39 11.58
CA SER A 29 10.04 0.61 11.05
C SER A 29 9.80 0.81 9.56
N ALA A 30 9.85 2.06 9.09
CA ALA A 30 9.77 2.40 7.67
C ALA A 30 10.92 1.76 6.86
N ASP A 31 12.07 1.51 7.48
CA ASP A 31 13.23 0.86 6.85
C ASP A 31 13.02 -0.65 6.62
N GLU A 32 12.21 -1.29 7.46
CA GLU A 32 11.90 -2.72 7.34
C GLU A 32 10.80 -2.96 6.30
N MET A 33 10.02 -1.93 5.96
CA MET A 33 8.89 -1.99 5.04
C MET A 33 9.29 -1.61 3.61
N GLU A 34 8.87 -2.40 2.64
CA GLU A 34 9.04 -2.09 1.23
C GLU A 34 7.69 -1.75 0.61
N ILE A 35 7.39 -0.45 0.53
CA ILE A 35 6.11 0.03 0.03
C ILE A 35 6.24 0.40 -1.45
N TYR A 36 5.41 -0.19 -2.30
CA TYR A 36 5.36 0.06 -3.74
C TYR A 36 4.03 0.66 -4.14
N SER A 37 4.07 1.61 -5.07
CA SER A 37 2.90 2.09 -5.79
C SER A 37 2.96 1.53 -7.21
N ILE A 38 1.88 0.89 -7.66
CA ILE A 38 1.73 0.44 -9.04
C ILE A 38 0.99 1.54 -9.79
N GLY A 39 1.61 2.09 -10.82
CA GLY A 39 1.03 3.14 -11.64
C GLY A 39 1.72 3.24 -12.99
N ASP A 40 1.45 4.32 -13.71
CA ASP A 40 2.10 4.59 -14.98
C ASP A 40 3.59 4.89 -14.75
N ALA A 41 4.45 4.35 -15.64
CA ALA A 41 5.86 4.68 -15.63
C ALA A 41 6.06 6.21 -15.70
N PRO A 42 6.98 6.79 -14.89
CA PRO A 42 7.23 8.22 -14.91
C PRO A 42 7.64 8.66 -16.32
N GLN A 43 6.77 9.40 -16.99
CA GLN A 43 6.99 9.84 -18.36
C GLN A 43 7.92 11.05 -18.41
N ALA A 44 8.98 10.94 -19.21
CA ALA A 44 9.73 12.13 -19.62
C ALA A 44 8.82 13.05 -20.45
N PRO A 45 8.91 14.38 -20.29
CA PRO A 45 8.14 15.31 -21.11
C PRO A 45 8.43 15.08 -22.60
N ARG A 46 7.40 15.22 -23.45
CA ARG A 46 7.49 14.99 -24.91
C ARG A 46 8.62 15.76 -25.60
N SER A 47 9.07 16.87 -25.03
CA SER A 47 10.21 17.67 -25.50
C SER A 47 11.58 17.00 -25.32
N ALA A 48 11.70 16.00 -24.45
CA ALA A 48 12.92 15.23 -24.22
C ALA A 48 12.97 13.92 -25.02
N LEU A 49 11.91 13.60 -25.78
CA LEU A 49 11.85 12.42 -26.63
C LEU A 49 12.44 12.73 -28.02
N PRO A 50 13.33 11.88 -28.56
CA PRO A 50 13.83 12.03 -29.92
C PRO A 50 12.68 12.04 -30.93
N ILE A 51 12.78 12.91 -31.94
CA ILE A 51 11.80 13.01 -33.02
C ILE A 51 11.68 11.63 -33.69
N GLY A 52 10.49 11.02 -33.61
CA GLY A 52 10.18 9.72 -34.23
C GLY A 52 9.96 8.55 -33.26
N LEU A 53 10.17 8.72 -31.95
CA LEU A 53 9.89 7.68 -30.95
C LEU A 53 8.49 7.88 -30.35
N ALA A 54 7.57 6.96 -30.66
CA ALA A 54 6.30 6.84 -29.95
C ALA A 54 6.57 6.11 -28.63
N VAL A 55 6.12 6.69 -27.51
CA VAL A 55 6.17 6.02 -26.21
C VAL A 55 5.10 4.93 -26.22
N ASP A 56 5.47 3.71 -25.80
CA ASP A 56 4.50 2.67 -25.51
C ASP A 56 3.70 3.12 -24.27
N VAL A 57 2.44 3.47 -24.46
CA VAL A 57 1.66 4.33 -23.55
C VAL A 57 1.22 3.59 -22.28
N GLU A 58 1.38 2.27 -22.22
CA GLU A 58 0.68 1.39 -21.28
C GLU A 58 1.60 0.49 -20.44
N ALA A 59 2.85 0.91 -20.21
CA ALA A 59 3.75 0.17 -19.32
C ALA A 59 3.48 0.52 -17.84
N LEU A 60 2.83 -0.39 -17.13
CA LEU A 60 2.72 -0.34 -15.66
C LEU A 60 4.11 -0.46 -15.03
N ALA A 61 4.42 0.44 -14.09
CA ALA A 61 5.64 0.42 -13.33
C ALA A 61 5.36 0.35 -11.82
N ALA A 62 6.10 -0.53 -11.14
CA ALA A 62 6.15 -0.56 -9.70
C ALA A 62 7.20 0.45 -9.22
N THR A 63 6.75 1.52 -8.56
CA THR A 63 7.63 2.54 -7.99
C THR A 63 7.73 2.34 -6.49
N LYS A 64 8.95 2.13 -5.98
CA LYS A 64 9.19 2.07 -4.53
C LYS A 64 8.99 3.47 -3.94
N LEU A 65 8.12 3.57 -2.93
CA LEU A 65 7.90 4.82 -2.22
C LEU A 65 9.08 5.09 -1.29
N PRO A 66 9.69 6.28 -1.35
CA PRO A 66 10.77 6.64 -0.42
C PRO A 66 10.20 6.80 0.99
N ALA A 67 11.03 6.58 2.01
CA ALA A 67 10.62 6.73 3.41
C ALA A 67 10.08 8.14 3.73
N ALA A 68 10.56 9.17 3.03
CA ALA A 68 10.03 10.54 3.13
C ALA A 68 8.56 10.69 2.70
N ALA A 69 8.08 9.82 1.79
CA ALA A 69 6.69 9.81 1.35
C ALA A 69 5.75 9.07 2.33
N SER A 70 6.30 8.41 3.36
CA SER A 70 5.51 7.68 4.35
C SER A 70 4.49 8.57 5.08
N ALA A 71 4.80 9.85 5.30
CA ALA A 71 3.89 10.80 5.97
C ALA A 71 2.52 10.90 5.30
N ALA A 72 2.50 10.81 3.95
CA ALA A 72 1.27 10.88 3.16
C ALA A 72 0.43 9.59 3.23
N LEU A 73 0.98 8.50 3.76
CA LEU A 73 0.28 7.21 3.87
C LEU A 73 -0.68 7.15 5.06
N THR A 74 -0.68 8.14 5.96
CA THR A 74 -1.66 8.19 7.06
C THR A 74 -3.07 8.15 6.48
N GLY A 75 -3.92 7.26 7.01
CA GLY A 75 -5.28 7.08 6.48
C GLY A 75 -5.36 6.24 5.20
N HIS A 76 -4.26 5.67 4.71
CA HIS A 76 -4.28 4.80 3.54
C HIS A 76 -4.34 3.32 3.94
N LEU A 77 -4.84 2.51 3.00
CA LEU A 77 -4.79 1.06 3.10
C LEU A 77 -3.57 0.54 2.32
N LEU A 78 -2.83 -0.36 2.97
CA LEU A 78 -1.69 -1.07 2.41
C LEU A 78 -2.04 -2.53 2.23
N ALA A 79 -1.85 -3.06 1.01
CA ALA A 79 -2.00 -4.49 0.77
C ALA A 79 -0.66 -5.18 1.07
N LEU A 80 -0.64 -6.11 2.02
CA LEU A 80 0.50 -6.97 2.27
C LEU A 80 0.54 -8.06 1.21
N VAL A 81 1.59 -8.08 0.40
CA VAL A 81 1.75 -9.05 -0.69
C VAL A 81 2.87 -10.04 -0.40
N HIS A 82 2.68 -11.26 -0.87
CA HIS A 82 3.71 -12.29 -0.79
C HIS A 82 4.38 -12.45 -2.16
N ALA A 83 5.52 -11.80 -2.34
CA ALA A 83 6.35 -11.85 -3.55
C ALA A 83 7.80 -12.16 -3.16
N ALA A 84 8.52 -12.86 -4.04
CA ALA A 84 9.93 -13.16 -3.86
C ALA A 84 10.83 -12.04 -4.42
N ALA A 85 10.41 -11.40 -5.51
CA ALA A 85 11.04 -10.20 -6.03
C ALA A 85 10.05 -9.05 -6.25
N ALA A 86 10.56 -7.82 -6.13
CA ALA A 86 9.78 -6.59 -6.28
C ALA A 86 9.66 -6.13 -7.75
N SER A 87 9.55 -7.08 -8.69
CA SER A 87 9.31 -6.77 -10.10
C SER A 87 7.84 -6.41 -10.33
N CYS A 88 7.54 -5.55 -11.30
CA CYS A 88 6.17 -5.08 -11.54
C CYS A 88 5.20 -6.25 -11.83
N ASP A 89 5.58 -7.14 -12.74
CA ASP A 89 4.75 -8.29 -13.15
C ASP A 89 4.49 -9.24 -11.97
N GLU A 90 5.49 -9.46 -11.12
CA GLU A 90 5.35 -10.32 -9.94
C GLU A 90 4.48 -9.66 -8.87
N LEU A 91 4.66 -8.37 -8.60
CA LEU A 91 3.83 -7.63 -7.64
C LEU A 91 2.35 -7.59 -8.05
N ILE A 92 2.08 -7.53 -9.36
CA ILE A 92 0.71 -7.59 -9.90
C ILE A 92 0.12 -9.00 -9.77
N ALA A 93 0.93 -10.04 -10.01
CA ALA A 93 0.48 -11.44 -9.94
C ALA A 93 0.47 -12.01 -8.50
N ALA A 94 1.14 -11.34 -7.56
CA ALA A 94 1.34 -11.84 -6.21
C ALA A 94 0.03 -11.89 -5.40
N PRO A 95 -0.18 -12.94 -4.60
CA PRO A 95 -1.31 -13.01 -3.71
C PRO A 95 -1.20 -11.97 -2.58
N VAL A 96 -2.33 -11.34 -2.26
CA VAL A 96 -2.48 -10.44 -1.12
C VAL A 96 -2.77 -11.29 0.12
N ALA A 97 -1.89 -11.21 1.13
CA ALA A 97 -2.05 -11.92 2.39
C ALA A 97 -3.05 -11.21 3.32
N ALA A 98 -2.98 -9.88 3.38
CA ALA A 98 -3.85 -9.05 4.21
C ALA A 98 -3.92 -7.62 3.69
N VAL A 99 -4.95 -6.88 4.09
CA VAL A 99 -4.98 -5.41 3.97
C VAL A 99 -4.80 -4.82 5.36
N LEU A 100 -3.88 -3.87 5.46
CA LEU A 100 -3.50 -3.18 6.69
C LEU A 100 -3.87 -1.71 6.57
N PHE A 101 -4.37 -1.13 7.65
CA PHE A 101 -4.67 0.30 7.68
C PHE A 101 -3.57 1.09 8.38
N VAL A 102 -3.11 2.18 7.77
CA VAL A 102 -2.12 3.07 8.37
C VAL A 102 -2.81 4.04 9.31
N ALA A 103 -2.88 3.68 10.60
CA ALA A 103 -3.49 4.49 11.64
C ALA A 103 -2.66 5.74 11.95
N ARG A 104 -1.33 5.62 11.95
CA ARG A 104 -0.43 6.73 12.27
C ARG A 104 0.94 6.54 11.62
N VAL A 105 1.56 7.64 11.22
CA VAL A 105 2.96 7.68 10.77
C VAL A 105 3.73 8.62 11.69
N ASP A 106 4.79 8.11 12.29
CA ASP A 106 5.76 8.87 13.08
C ASP A 106 7.01 9.13 12.22
N VAL A 107 7.09 10.34 11.66
CA VAL A 107 8.16 10.74 10.75
C VAL A 107 9.49 10.93 11.49
N GLU A 108 9.46 11.35 12.76
CA GLU A 108 10.68 11.56 13.56
C GLU A 108 11.34 10.22 13.90
N ARG A 109 10.52 9.22 14.24
CA ARG A 109 10.98 7.87 14.60
C ARG A 109 11.08 6.93 13.40
N GLN A 110 10.65 7.36 12.22
CA GLN A 110 10.53 6.52 11.01
C GLN A 110 9.72 5.25 11.29
N GLN A 111 8.58 5.37 11.98
CA GLN A 111 7.74 4.24 12.36
C GLN A 111 6.30 4.41 11.89
N LEU A 112 5.68 3.31 11.46
CA LEU A 112 4.28 3.27 11.07
C LEU A 112 3.50 2.42 12.07
N THR A 113 2.36 2.94 12.54
CA THR A 113 1.37 2.19 13.31
C THR A 113 0.29 1.70 12.36
N LEU A 114 0.20 0.38 12.23
CA LEU A 114 -0.71 -0.31 11.34
C LEU A 114 -1.80 -1.03 12.15
N LEU A 115 -3.01 -1.06 11.62
CA LEU A 115 -4.10 -1.91 12.09
C LEU A 115 -4.14 -3.18 11.23
N SER A 116 -3.98 -4.32 11.87
CA SER A 116 -3.92 -5.65 11.25
C SER A 116 -5.09 -6.52 11.67
N PRO A 117 -5.70 -7.27 10.73
CA PRO A 117 -6.73 -8.25 11.09
C PRO A 117 -6.16 -9.46 11.85
N ALA A 118 -4.83 -9.71 11.75
CA ALA A 118 -4.16 -10.86 12.33
C ALA A 118 -2.97 -10.43 13.23
N PRO A 119 -2.60 -11.24 14.23
CA PRO A 119 -1.45 -10.96 15.08
C PRO A 119 -0.12 -11.09 14.32
N PRO A 120 0.94 -10.39 14.75
CA PRO A 120 2.30 -10.57 14.21
C PRO A 120 2.85 -11.98 14.52
N PRO A 121 3.86 -12.48 13.78
CA PRO A 121 4.64 -11.78 12.75
C PRO A 121 3.94 -11.70 11.39
N LEU A 122 4.24 -10.66 10.63
CA LEU A 122 3.73 -10.53 9.26
C LEU A 122 4.45 -11.52 8.32
N PRO A 123 3.73 -12.15 7.38
CA PRO A 123 4.30 -13.13 6.45
C PRO A 123 5.23 -12.54 5.37
N SER A 124 5.29 -11.22 5.22
CA SER A 124 6.09 -10.50 4.23
C SER A 124 6.36 -9.07 4.74
N ASN A 125 7.34 -8.41 4.12
CA ASN A 125 7.65 -7.00 4.33
C ASN A 125 7.35 -6.12 3.10
N ILE A 126 6.73 -6.68 2.07
CA ILE A 126 6.36 -5.98 0.83
C ILE A 126 4.91 -5.54 0.89
N PHE A 127 4.67 -4.26 0.68
CA PHE A 127 3.38 -3.61 0.74
C PHE A 127 3.07 -2.91 -0.57
N LEU A 128 1.81 -2.96 -1.00
CA LEU A 128 1.31 -2.13 -2.09
C LEU A 128 0.46 -1.00 -1.53
N SER A 129 0.78 0.23 -1.88
CA SER A 129 -0.04 1.40 -1.55
C SER A 129 -1.21 1.49 -2.53
N GLY A 130 -2.45 1.42 -2.02
CA GLY A 130 -3.65 1.67 -2.80
C GLY A 130 -4.02 3.15 -2.85
N ALA A 131 -4.83 3.54 -3.85
CA ALA A 131 -5.45 4.87 -3.92
C ALA A 131 -6.66 5.05 -2.99
N LEU A 132 -6.99 4.04 -2.18
CA LEU A 132 -8.15 4.05 -1.28
C LEU A 132 -7.72 4.57 0.10
N GLY A 133 -8.13 5.80 0.40
CA GLY A 133 -8.09 6.35 1.75
C GLY A 133 -9.30 5.88 2.57
N TRP A 134 -9.06 5.49 3.81
CA TRP A 134 -10.08 5.20 4.81
C TRP A 134 -9.82 6.06 6.06
N SER A 135 -10.88 6.56 6.69
CA SER A 135 -10.79 7.25 7.98
C SER A 135 -11.73 6.55 8.94
N GLU A 136 -11.21 6.13 10.09
CA GLU A 136 -12.02 5.65 11.21
C GLU A 136 -12.82 6.79 11.87
#